data_AF-A0A818JL86-F1
#
_entry.id   AF-A0A818JL86-F1
#
_cell.length_a   1.000
_cell.length_b   1.000
_cell.length_c   1.000
_cell.angle_alpha   90.00
_cell.angle_beta   90.00
_cell.angle_gamma   90.00
#
_symmetry.space_group_name_H-M   'P 1'
#
loop_
_entity.id
_entity.type
_entity.pdbx_description
1 polymer ?
#
loop_
_entity_poly.entity_id
_entity_poly.type
_entity_poly.pdbx_seq_one_letter_code
_entity_poly.pdbx_strand_id
1 'polypeptide(L)'
;MIDPNKQRPIQRFSNNENILSYYRREPFNFVQPIEYSIKNDSPYHGSTFITDWLIMFTKATLKIQLSQLIDALINKLSIEGKLAGYPKDTQNLIEEIRLIKKKCIENLQECCARLYIKPCFLFKIVNKTLRDNDHTTLTTLGPFCYLLFNYIGGQHNDYLSVRKQIQLFIKSKKQDRFITVYRGEKLSSKEIDKYKQVVGKGFYYKWSSFISTSKSCKVAEMYGSNVLYIIKI
;
A
#
# COMPACT_ATOMS: atom_id res chain seq x y z
N MET A 1 -2.37 29.54 23.85
CA MET A 1 -2.57 28.08 23.92
C MET A 1 -3.72 27.70 22.99
N ILE A 2 -3.55 26.67 22.17
CA ILE A 2 -4.57 26.19 21.24
C ILE A 2 -5.39 25.11 21.96
N ASP A 3 -6.69 25.32 22.08
CA ASP A 3 -7.62 24.37 22.72
C ASP A 3 -7.64 23.04 21.93
N PRO A 4 -7.23 21.91 22.55
CA PRO A 4 -7.19 20.60 21.90
C PRO A 4 -8.58 20.07 21.50
N ASN A 5 -9.65 20.67 22.02
CA ASN A 5 -11.04 20.32 21.71
C ASN A 5 -11.65 21.22 20.63
N LYS A 6 -10.96 22.27 20.18
CA LYS A 6 -11.43 23.14 19.10
C LYS A 6 -11.08 22.59 17.72
N GLN A 7 -12.11 22.38 16.91
CA GLN A 7 -11.99 21.93 15.53
C GLN A 7 -11.30 23.00 14.65
N ARG A 8 -10.43 22.56 13.73
CA ARG A 8 -9.94 23.41 12.65
C ARG A 8 -10.72 23.08 11.37
N PRO A 9 -11.32 24.07 10.69
CA PRO A 9 -11.96 23.85 9.39
C PRO A 9 -10.89 23.44 8.38
N ILE A 10 -11.17 22.41 7.59
CA ILE A 10 -10.35 22.04 6.42
C ILE A 10 -11.12 22.54 5.21
N GLN A 11 -10.53 23.49 4.49
CA GLN A 11 -11.08 24.03 3.26
C GLN A 11 -10.90 23.02 2.13
N ARG A 12 -11.98 22.67 1.44
CA ARG A 12 -11.90 21.94 0.18
C ARG A 12 -12.06 22.88 -0.99
N PHE A 13 -11.21 22.71 -1.98
CA PHE A 13 -11.47 23.25 -3.32
C PHE A 13 -12.49 22.32 -4.00
N SER A 14 -13.71 22.83 -4.16
CA SER A 14 -14.74 22.28 -5.04
C SER A 14 -14.65 23.05 -6.36
N ASN A 15 -14.50 22.34 -7.49
CA ASN A 15 -14.58 22.96 -8.83
C ASN A 15 -16.01 23.40 -9.20
N ASN A 16 -17.00 23.12 -8.35
CA ASN A 16 -18.33 23.70 -8.48
C ASN A 16 -18.48 24.79 -7.41
N GLU A 17 -18.62 26.03 -7.89
CA GLU A 17 -18.95 27.18 -7.08
C GLU A 17 -20.25 26.91 -6.30
N ASN A 18 -20.24 27.28 -5.01
CA ASN A 18 -21.40 27.45 -4.13
C ASN A 18 -21.95 26.29 -3.29
N ILE A 19 -21.20 25.20 -3.03
CA ILE A 19 -21.50 24.37 -1.84
C ILE A 19 -20.23 24.11 -1.01
N LEU A 20 -19.99 24.99 -0.03
CA LEU A 20 -19.06 24.78 1.08
C LEU A 20 -19.61 23.69 2.01
N SER A 21 -19.47 22.43 1.64
CA SER A 21 -19.79 21.30 2.52
C SER A 21 -18.57 20.92 3.36
N TYR A 22 -18.56 21.36 4.62
CA TYR A 22 -17.58 20.94 5.62
C TYR A 22 -17.97 19.55 6.16
N TYR A 23 -17.15 18.53 5.94
CA TYR A 23 -17.33 17.26 6.64
C TYR A 23 -16.38 17.15 7.84
N ARG A 24 -17.03 17.05 8.99
CA ARG A 24 -16.60 16.68 10.36
C ARG A 24 -15.19 16.06 10.45
N ARG A 25 -14.32 16.66 11.27
CA ARG A 25 -13.01 16.11 11.70
C ARG A 25 -13.16 15.37 13.02
N GLU A 26 -14.15 14.48 13.14
CA GLU A 26 -14.24 13.62 14.31
C GLU A 26 -13.33 12.41 14.11
N PRO A 27 -12.35 12.17 15.00
CA PRO A 27 -11.71 10.88 15.04
C PRO A 27 -12.78 9.83 15.32
N PHE A 28 -12.81 8.75 14.55
CA PHE A 28 -13.50 7.54 14.97
C PHE A 28 -12.75 7.01 16.20
N ASN A 29 -13.19 7.44 17.38
CA ASN A 29 -12.61 6.99 18.64
C ASN A 29 -13.07 5.55 18.86
N PHE A 30 -12.16 4.61 18.67
CA PHE A 30 -12.35 3.25 19.15
C PHE A 30 -12.28 3.30 20.68
N VAL A 31 -13.40 3.02 21.34
CA VAL A 31 -13.56 3.15 22.80
C VAL A 31 -12.61 2.20 23.56
N GLN A 32 -12.10 1.16 22.90
CA GLN A 32 -11.09 0.26 23.43
C GLN A 32 -10.10 -0.19 22.32
N PRO A 33 -8.82 -0.44 22.65
CA PRO A 33 -7.95 -1.21 21.79
C PRO A 33 -8.59 -2.58 21.58
N ILE A 34 -8.89 -2.95 20.34
CA ILE A 34 -9.40 -4.30 20.06
C ILE A 34 -8.25 -5.28 20.34
N GLU A 35 -8.41 -6.14 21.33
CA GLU A 35 -7.45 -7.21 21.61
C GLU A 35 -7.36 -8.15 20.41
N TYR A 36 -6.16 -8.29 19.86
CA TYR A 36 -5.87 -9.12 18.70
C TYR A 36 -5.92 -10.61 19.08
N SER A 37 -6.91 -11.34 18.58
CA SER A 37 -6.81 -12.81 18.49
C SER A 37 -6.06 -13.18 17.21
N ILE A 38 -4.73 -13.33 17.32
CA ILE A 38 -3.85 -13.78 16.22
C ILE A 38 -4.15 -15.23 15.77
N LYS A 39 -5.07 -15.93 16.45
CA LYS A 39 -5.17 -17.41 16.38
C LYS A 39 -5.64 -17.99 15.05
N ASN A 40 -6.24 -17.20 14.15
CA ASN A 40 -6.71 -17.69 12.85
C ASN A 40 -5.98 -17.09 11.66
N ASP A 41 -4.91 -16.33 11.90
CA ASP A 41 -4.23 -15.62 10.83
C ASP A 41 -3.11 -16.48 10.23
N SER A 42 -3.40 -17.14 9.10
CA SER A 42 -2.42 -17.90 8.31
C SER A 42 -1.18 -17.06 8.00
N PRO A 43 0.04 -17.63 8.04
CA PRO A 43 1.29 -16.91 7.72
C PRO A 43 1.33 -16.36 6.29
N TYR A 44 0.40 -16.78 5.41
CA TYR A 44 0.21 -16.30 4.04
C TYR A 44 -1.01 -15.37 3.89
N HIS A 45 -1.18 -14.36 4.75
CA HIS A 45 -2.11 -13.24 4.50
C HIS A 45 -1.65 -12.28 3.39
N GLY A 46 -1.09 -12.83 2.32
CA GLY A 46 -0.98 -12.13 1.05
C GLY A 46 -2.38 -11.81 0.52
N SER A 47 -2.49 -10.76 -0.28
CA SER A 47 -3.62 -10.61 -1.20
C SER A 47 -3.80 -11.94 -1.94
N THR A 48 -5.03 -12.47 -2.06
CA THR A 48 -5.33 -13.69 -2.84
C THR A 48 -4.71 -13.61 -4.23
N PHE A 49 -4.66 -12.41 -4.80
CA PHE A 49 -3.91 -12.06 -6.00
C PHE A 49 -2.45 -12.57 -6.02
N ILE A 50 -1.69 -12.40 -4.94
CA ILE A 50 -0.28 -12.83 -4.89
C ILE A 50 -0.19 -14.36 -4.79
N THR A 51 -1.04 -14.97 -3.97
CA THR A 51 -1.10 -16.42 -3.79
C THR A 51 -1.50 -17.11 -5.10
N ASP A 52 -2.55 -16.63 -5.75
CA ASP A 52 -3.07 -17.16 -7.01
C ASP A 52 -2.04 -17.02 -8.14
N TRP A 53 -1.37 -15.85 -8.22
CA TRP A 53 -0.28 -15.66 -9.17
C TRP A 53 0.86 -16.64 -8.91
N LEU A 54 1.27 -16.84 -7.65
CA LEU A 54 2.37 -17.73 -7.31
C LEU A 54 2.05 -19.18 -7.68
N ILE A 55 0.84 -19.65 -7.37
CA ILE A 55 0.37 -20.99 -7.75
C ILE A 55 0.36 -21.14 -9.26
N MET A 56 -0.21 -20.17 -9.98
CA MET A 56 -0.26 -20.17 -11.45
C MET A 56 1.14 -20.16 -12.08
N PHE A 57 2.00 -19.25 -11.63
CA PHE A 57 3.34 -19.05 -12.17
C PHE A 57 4.25 -20.27 -11.96
N THR A 58 4.18 -20.88 -10.78
CA THR A 58 5.01 -22.04 -10.41
C THR A 58 4.38 -23.38 -10.73
N LYS A 59 3.16 -23.41 -11.29
CA LYS A 59 2.35 -24.63 -11.47
C LYS A 59 2.25 -25.44 -10.17
N ALA A 60 1.96 -24.74 -9.07
CA ALA A 60 1.89 -25.27 -7.70
C ALA A 60 3.18 -25.87 -7.12
N THR A 61 4.34 -25.77 -7.81
CA THR A 61 5.62 -26.26 -7.26
C THR A 61 6.24 -25.33 -6.22
N LEU A 62 5.80 -24.06 -6.19
CA LEU A 62 6.30 -22.98 -5.32
C LEU A 62 7.80 -22.68 -5.47
N LYS A 63 8.47 -23.22 -6.49
CA LYS A 63 9.88 -22.94 -6.81
C LYS A 63 9.96 -21.84 -7.85
N ILE A 64 10.62 -20.74 -7.53
CA ILE A 64 10.85 -19.61 -8.44
C ILE A 64 12.33 -19.55 -8.81
N GLN A 65 12.63 -19.55 -10.11
CA GLN A 65 13.94 -19.18 -10.61
C GLN A 65 14.00 -17.68 -10.85
N LEU A 66 15.05 -17.01 -10.36
CA LEU A 66 15.16 -15.56 -10.45
C LEU A 66 15.20 -15.05 -11.90
N SER A 67 15.86 -15.76 -12.82
CA SER A 67 15.87 -15.43 -14.24
C SER A 67 14.46 -15.39 -14.83
N GLN A 68 13.67 -16.44 -14.60
CA GLN A 68 12.28 -16.53 -15.04
C GLN A 68 11.43 -15.41 -14.46
N LEU A 69 11.67 -15.03 -13.20
CA LEU A 69 10.96 -13.93 -12.55
C LEU A 69 11.29 -12.58 -13.17
N ILE A 70 12.56 -12.30 -13.47
CA ILE A 70 13.00 -11.06 -14.13
C ILE A 70 12.38 -10.96 -15.53
N ASP A 71 12.45 -12.04 -16.31
CA ASP A 71 11.90 -12.05 -17.67
C ASP A 71 10.39 -11.86 -17.66
N ALA A 72 9.69 -12.53 -16.74
CA ALA A 72 8.26 -12.33 -16.54
C ALA A 72 7.97 -10.87 -16.16
N LEU A 73 8.67 -10.32 -15.18
CA LEU A 73 8.46 -8.94 -14.73
C LEU A 73 8.63 -7.93 -15.87
N ILE A 74 9.73 -8.01 -16.63
CA ILE A 74 10.03 -7.09 -17.73
C ILE A 74 8.96 -7.18 -18.82
N ASN A 75 8.66 -8.41 -19.28
CA ASN A 75 7.72 -8.62 -20.37
C ASN A 75 6.32 -8.13 -19.99
N LYS A 76 5.91 -8.39 -18.75
CA LYS A 76 4.58 -8.05 -18.28
C LYS A 76 4.40 -6.56 -17.96
N LEU A 77 5.40 -5.90 -17.39
CA LEU A 77 5.38 -4.45 -17.24
C LEU A 77 5.36 -3.72 -18.58
N SER A 78 6.05 -4.26 -19.60
CA SER A 78 6.01 -3.73 -20.97
C SER A 78 4.58 -3.71 -21.53
N ILE A 79 3.82 -4.78 -21.30
CA ILE A 79 2.41 -4.88 -21.75
C ILE A 79 1.55 -3.86 -21.00
N GLU A 80 1.62 -3.81 -19.68
CA GLU A 80 0.84 -2.87 -18.86
C GLU A 80 1.15 -1.42 -19.19
N GLY A 81 2.42 -1.12 -19.42
CA GLY A 81 2.86 0.20 -19.85
C GLY A 81 2.26 0.65 -21.18
N LYS A 82 2.17 -0.25 -22.15
CA LYS A 82 1.51 0.01 -23.44
C LYS A 82 0.01 0.20 -23.26
N LEU A 83 -0.66 -0.67 -22.50
CA LEU A 83 -2.09 -0.59 -22.23
C LEU A 83 -2.47 0.70 -21.49
N ALA A 84 -1.61 1.16 -20.57
CA ALA A 84 -1.81 2.38 -19.82
C ALA A 84 -1.48 3.65 -20.63
N GLY A 85 -0.85 3.54 -21.81
CA GLY A 85 -0.43 4.68 -22.63
C GLY A 85 0.86 5.37 -22.18
N TYR A 86 1.73 4.67 -21.43
CA TYR A 86 3.00 5.20 -20.91
C TYR A 86 4.22 4.40 -21.40
N PRO A 87 4.44 4.19 -22.72
CA PRO A 87 5.51 3.34 -23.23
C PRO A 87 6.91 3.86 -22.86
N LYS A 88 7.12 5.19 -22.86
CA LYS A 88 8.42 5.81 -22.52
C LYS A 88 8.79 5.63 -21.05
N ASP A 89 7.85 5.91 -20.14
CA ASP A 89 8.07 5.67 -18.71
C ASP A 89 8.35 4.20 -18.44
N THR A 90 7.61 3.32 -19.10
CA THR A 90 7.78 1.87 -18.98
C THR A 90 9.16 1.41 -19.42
N GLN A 91 9.69 1.95 -20.52
CA GLN A 91 11.05 1.66 -20.96
C GLN A 91 12.07 2.07 -19.90
N ASN A 92 11.93 3.25 -19.29
CA ASN A 92 12.82 3.69 -18.21
C ASN A 92 12.76 2.75 -16.99
N LEU A 93 11.56 2.32 -16.59
CA LEU A 93 11.39 1.35 -15.49
C LEU A 93 12.05 -0.01 -15.82
N ILE A 94 11.90 -0.49 -17.05
CA ILE A 94 12.49 -1.75 -17.52
C ILE A 94 14.02 -1.67 -17.54
N GLU A 95 14.60 -0.55 -17.97
CA GLU A 95 16.05 -0.38 -17.94
C GLU A 95 16.59 -0.44 -16.51
N GLU A 96 15.91 0.17 -15.53
CA GLU A 96 16.29 0.04 -14.11
C GLU A 96 16.27 -1.41 -13.62
N ILE A 97 15.28 -2.21 -14.03
CA ILE A 97 15.20 -3.64 -13.70
C ILE A 97 16.34 -4.41 -14.38
N ARG A 98 16.63 -4.12 -15.65
CA ARG A 98 17.70 -4.77 -16.42
C ARG A 98 19.08 -4.55 -15.81
N LEU A 99 19.32 -3.40 -15.16
CA LEU A 99 20.58 -3.11 -14.48
C LEU A 99 20.86 -4.00 -13.25
N ILE A 100 19.88 -4.77 -12.78
CA ILE A 100 20.01 -5.67 -11.62
C ILE A 100 20.66 -7.02 -12.00
N LYS A 101 21.17 -7.16 -13.24
CA LYS A 101 21.74 -8.40 -13.82
C LYS A 101 22.39 -9.33 -12.79
N LYS A 102 21.85 -10.55 -12.66
CA LYS A 102 22.40 -11.65 -11.85
C LYS A 102 22.60 -11.37 -10.35
N LYS A 103 22.04 -10.28 -9.81
CA LYS A 103 22.01 -10.04 -8.36
C LYS A 103 21.01 -10.98 -7.68
N CYS A 104 20.97 -10.98 -6.35
CA CYS A 104 20.01 -11.74 -5.55
C CYS A 104 18.58 -11.14 -5.62
N ILE A 105 17.57 -11.91 -5.18
CA ILE A 105 16.15 -11.54 -5.26
C ILE A 105 15.84 -10.27 -4.44
N GLU A 106 16.57 -10.02 -3.37
CA GLU A 106 16.43 -8.88 -2.48
C GLU A 106 16.69 -7.55 -3.22
N ASN A 107 17.68 -7.52 -4.12
CA ASN A 107 17.96 -6.35 -4.94
C ASN A 107 16.81 -6.05 -5.91
N LEU A 108 16.17 -7.11 -6.43
CA LEU A 108 15.02 -6.96 -7.32
C LEU A 108 13.79 -6.47 -6.55
N GLN A 109 13.57 -7.00 -5.34
CA GLN A 109 12.53 -6.53 -4.42
C GLN A 109 12.69 -5.05 -4.07
N GLU A 110 13.91 -4.61 -3.72
CA GLU A 110 14.21 -3.21 -3.43
C GLU A 110 13.97 -2.31 -4.64
N CYS A 111 14.36 -2.75 -5.84
CA CYS A 111 14.03 -2.02 -7.06
C CYS A 111 12.53 -1.87 -7.25
N CYS A 112 11.75 -2.94 -7.11
CA CYS A 112 10.29 -2.85 -7.22
C CYS A 112 9.69 -1.86 -6.22
N ALA A 113 10.18 -1.82 -4.98
CA ALA A 113 9.76 -0.84 -3.98
C ALA A 113 10.09 0.60 -4.40
N ARG A 114 11.30 0.84 -4.92
CA ARG A 114 11.68 2.14 -5.48
C ARG A 114 10.79 2.55 -6.65
N LEU A 115 10.52 1.64 -7.59
CA LEU A 115 9.68 1.91 -8.76
C LEU A 115 8.23 2.20 -8.33
N TYR A 116 7.72 1.52 -7.30
CA TYR A 116 6.38 1.75 -6.76
C TYR A 116 6.21 3.16 -6.18
N ILE A 117 7.25 3.76 -5.57
CA ILE A 117 7.16 5.12 -5.02
C ILE A 117 7.46 6.22 -6.04
N LYS A 118 7.89 5.88 -7.28
CA LYS A 118 8.13 6.89 -8.32
C LYS A 118 6.82 7.53 -8.79
N PRO A 119 6.86 8.79 -9.25
CA PRO A 119 5.71 9.46 -9.85
C PRO A 119 5.42 8.92 -11.26
N CYS A 120 5.12 7.63 -11.38
CA CYS A 120 4.78 6.96 -12.64
C CYS A 120 3.40 6.26 -12.56
N PHE A 121 2.95 5.63 -13.63
CA PHE A 121 1.65 4.95 -13.68
C PHE A 121 1.55 3.73 -12.74
N LEU A 122 2.69 3.14 -12.37
CA LEU A 122 2.75 1.81 -11.76
C LEU A 122 2.02 1.72 -10.41
N PHE A 123 2.21 2.70 -9.52
CA PHE A 123 1.53 2.71 -8.23
C PHE A 123 0.01 2.82 -8.38
N LYS A 124 -0.45 3.58 -9.38
CA LYS A 124 -1.88 3.78 -9.65
C LYS A 124 -2.52 2.47 -10.09
N ILE A 125 -1.92 1.80 -11.07
CA ILE A 125 -2.47 0.55 -11.62
C ILE A 125 -2.41 -0.58 -10.58
N VAL A 126 -1.30 -0.75 -9.87
CA VAL A 126 -1.15 -1.76 -8.82
C VAL A 126 -2.19 -1.56 -7.71
N ASN A 127 -2.32 -0.33 -7.20
CA ASN A 127 -3.27 -0.06 -6.13
C ASN A 127 -4.72 -0.19 -6.60
N LYS A 128 -5.02 0.13 -7.86
CA LYS A 128 -6.35 -0.08 -8.44
C LYS A 128 -6.65 -1.58 -8.55
N THR A 129 -5.78 -2.35 -9.20
CA THR A 129 -5.90 -3.81 -9.34
C THR A 129 -6.16 -4.50 -8.00
N LEU A 130 -5.35 -4.19 -6.99
CA LEU A 130 -5.49 -4.82 -5.67
C LEU A 130 -6.75 -4.37 -4.91
N ARG A 131 -7.17 -3.12 -5.09
CA ARG A 131 -8.40 -2.57 -4.48
C ARG A 131 -9.65 -3.20 -5.08
N ASP A 132 -9.66 -3.31 -6.41
CA ASP A 132 -10.80 -3.83 -7.19
C ASP A 132 -10.81 -5.37 -7.22
N ASN A 133 -9.77 -6.00 -6.67
CA ASN A 133 -9.52 -7.44 -6.75
C ASN A 133 -9.60 -7.94 -8.22
N ASP A 134 -8.97 -7.20 -9.13
CA ASP A 134 -9.02 -7.45 -10.55
C ASP A 134 -8.01 -8.52 -10.99
N HIS A 135 -8.45 -9.77 -10.99
CA HIS A 135 -7.63 -10.91 -11.41
C HIS A 135 -7.33 -10.95 -12.93
N THR A 136 -7.89 -10.07 -13.75
CA THR A 136 -7.54 -10.03 -15.19
C THR A 136 -6.09 -9.60 -15.42
N THR A 137 -5.56 -8.78 -14.50
CA THR A 137 -4.16 -8.32 -14.49
C THR A 137 -3.23 -9.23 -13.66
N LEU A 138 -3.72 -10.40 -13.23
CA LEU A 138 -2.95 -11.35 -12.43
C LEU A 138 -1.66 -11.78 -13.12
N THR A 139 -1.75 -12.12 -14.41
CA THR A 139 -0.60 -12.59 -15.19
C THR A 139 0.41 -11.49 -15.48
N THR A 140 0.00 -10.22 -15.37
CA THR A 140 0.82 -9.07 -15.74
C THR A 140 1.43 -8.36 -14.54
N LEU A 141 0.63 -8.00 -13.55
CA LEU A 141 1.08 -7.30 -12.33
C LEU A 141 1.50 -8.25 -11.21
N GLY A 142 1.12 -9.53 -11.29
CA GLY A 142 1.46 -10.55 -10.30
C GLY A 142 2.95 -10.61 -9.91
N PRO A 143 3.90 -10.65 -10.86
CA PRO A 143 5.34 -10.67 -10.52
C PRO A 143 5.78 -9.45 -9.71
N PHE A 144 5.28 -8.27 -10.09
CA PHE A 144 5.60 -7.02 -9.40
C PHE A 144 4.99 -6.98 -7.99
N CYS A 145 3.71 -7.34 -7.86
CA CYS A 145 3.02 -7.41 -6.58
C CYS A 145 3.68 -8.42 -5.62
N TYR A 146 4.10 -9.57 -6.13
CA TYR A 146 4.85 -10.56 -5.36
C TYR A 146 6.17 -10.00 -4.82
N LEU A 147 6.99 -9.38 -5.67
CA LEU A 147 8.27 -8.79 -5.26
C LEU A 147 8.08 -7.66 -4.24
N LEU A 148 7.11 -6.77 -4.47
CA LEU A 148 6.80 -5.68 -3.55
C LEU A 148 6.28 -6.19 -2.20
N PHE A 149 5.41 -7.22 -2.22
CA PHE A 149 4.91 -7.83 -0.99
C PHE A 149 6.03 -8.47 -0.18
N ASN A 150 6.94 -9.20 -0.84
CA ASN A 150 8.09 -9.79 -0.16
C ASN A 150 9.08 -8.73 0.34
N TYR A 151 9.24 -7.61 -0.35
CA TYR A 151 10.01 -6.48 0.16
C TYR A 151 9.44 -5.93 1.48
N ILE A 152 8.12 -5.70 1.50
CA ILE A 152 7.42 -5.10 2.65
C ILE A 152 7.29 -6.10 3.81
N GLY A 153 6.98 -7.36 3.50
CA GLY A 153 6.64 -8.39 4.48
C GLY A 153 7.79 -9.34 4.84
N GLY A 154 8.73 -9.58 3.93
CA GLY A 154 9.66 -10.72 3.95
C GLY A 154 11.04 -10.46 4.56
N GLN A 155 11.40 -9.23 4.90
CA GLN A 155 12.69 -8.97 5.53
C GLN A 155 12.64 -9.29 7.05
N HIS A 156 12.65 -10.58 7.39
CA HIS A 156 12.69 -11.06 8.78
C HIS A 156 14.11 -11.09 9.37
N ASN A 157 15.15 -11.17 8.54
CA ASN A 157 16.52 -11.34 9.00
C ASN A 157 17.43 -10.12 8.90
N ASP A 158 17.17 -9.15 8.03
CA ASP A 158 18.03 -7.97 7.91
C ASP A 158 17.64 -6.80 8.82
N TYR A 159 18.65 -6.14 9.39
CA TYR A 159 18.57 -4.90 10.17
C TYR A 159 17.99 -3.71 9.36
N LEU A 160 17.81 -3.88 8.05
CA LEU A 160 17.25 -2.91 7.13
C LEU A 160 15.73 -3.03 6.92
N SER A 161 15.09 -4.04 7.50
CA SER A 161 13.67 -4.22 7.24
C SER A 161 12.82 -3.16 7.86
N VAL A 162 11.91 -2.56 7.09
CA VAL A 162 10.95 -1.60 7.62
C VAL A 162 10.21 -2.20 8.82
N ARG A 163 9.83 -3.49 8.76
CA ARG A 163 9.14 -4.19 9.85
C ARG A 163 10.01 -4.40 11.09
N LYS A 164 11.28 -4.79 10.95
CA LYS A 164 12.22 -5.01 12.07
C LYS A 164 12.82 -3.71 12.56
N GLN A 165 13.02 -2.69 11.73
CA GLN A 165 13.35 -1.31 12.15
C GLN A 165 12.19 -0.71 12.94
N ILE A 166 10.94 -0.90 12.50
CA ILE A 166 9.76 -0.55 13.31
C ILE A 166 9.78 -1.37 14.61
N GLN A 167 9.98 -2.69 14.57
CA GLN A 167 10.05 -3.51 15.79
C GLN A 167 11.23 -3.18 16.70
N LEU A 168 12.40 -2.83 16.18
CA LEU A 168 13.61 -2.46 16.93
C LEU A 168 13.45 -1.05 17.49
N PHE A 169 12.82 -0.14 16.76
CA PHE A 169 12.42 1.16 17.26
C PHE A 169 11.40 1.03 18.40
N ILE A 170 10.42 0.14 18.26
CA ILE A 170 9.43 -0.21 19.29
C ILE A 170 10.10 -0.91 20.48
N LYS A 171 11.00 -1.89 20.26
CA LYS A 171 11.67 -2.66 21.32
C LYS A 171 12.76 -1.89 22.05
N SER A 172 13.49 -0.99 21.37
CA SER A 172 14.58 -0.21 21.97
C SER A 172 14.10 0.93 22.86
N LYS A 173 12.81 1.26 22.83
CA LYS A 173 12.20 2.25 23.72
C LYS A 173 10.99 1.63 24.41
N LYS A 174 11.20 1.14 25.65
CA LYS A 174 10.17 0.69 26.61
C LYS A 174 9.16 1.78 27.03
N GLN A 175 8.92 2.79 26.20
CA GLN A 175 7.87 3.80 26.39
C GLN A 175 7.09 3.94 25.09
N ASP A 176 5.77 3.81 25.19
CA ASP A 176 4.74 3.99 24.16
C ASP A 176 5.09 5.04 23.10
N ARG A 177 5.74 4.61 22.02
CA ARG A 177 5.96 5.47 20.85
C ARG A 177 5.38 4.81 19.62
N PHE A 178 4.05 4.81 19.58
CA PHE A 178 3.35 4.69 18.31
C PHE A 178 3.92 5.71 17.32
N ILE A 179 4.26 5.26 16.12
CA ILE A 179 4.60 6.16 15.02
C ILE A 179 3.27 6.62 14.42
N THR A 180 3.02 7.92 14.49
CA THR A 180 1.85 8.50 13.80
C THR A 180 2.22 8.78 12.35
N VAL A 181 1.43 8.24 11.43
CA VAL A 181 1.49 8.53 10.00
C VAL A 181 0.11 8.96 9.51
N TYR A 182 0.10 9.63 8.36
CA TYR A 182 -1.08 10.26 7.78
C TYR A 182 -1.28 9.77 6.35
N ARG A 183 -2.53 9.67 5.92
CA ARG A 183 -2.89 9.39 4.53
C ARG A 183 -4.08 10.25 4.14
N GLY A 184 -3.94 10.99 3.04
CA GLY A 184 -5.08 11.63 2.39
C GLY A 184 -5.66 10.72 1.32
N GLU A 185 -6.99 10.71 1.19
CA GLU A 185 -7.66 10.01 0.10
C GLU A 185 -8.93 10.75 -0.35
N LYS A 186 -9.37 10.47 -1.58
CA LYS A 186 -10.70 10.83 -2.08
C LYS A 186 -11.57 9.58 -2.08
N LEU A 187 -12.55 9.53 -1.18
CA LEU A 187 -13.52 8.46 -1.08
C LEU A 187 -14.86 8.87 -1.70
N SER A 188 -15.53 7.93 -2.35
CA SER A 188 -16.94 8.05 -2.71
C SER A 188 -17.83 7.98 -1.46
N SER A 189 -19.06 8.48 -1.55
CA SER A 189 -20.05 8.36 -0.47
C SER A 189 -20.29 6.90 -0.06
N LYS A 190 -20.31 5.99 -1.04
CA LYS A 190 -20.45 4.54 -0.81
C LYS A 190 -19.30 3.97 0.03
N GLU A 191 -18.06 4.38 -0.23
CA GLU A 191 -16.89 3.96 0.55
C GLU A 191 -16.94 4.52 1.97
N ILE A 192 -17.31 5.80 2.13
CA ILE A 192 -17.50 6.42 3.45
C ILE A 192 -18.52 5.63 4.27
N ASP A 193 -19.63 5.22 3.66
CA ASP A 193 -20.66 4.45 4.37
C ASP A 193 -20.17 3.05 4.76
N LYS A 194 -19.30 2.41 3.96
CA LYS A 194 -18.61 1.17 4.37
C LYS A 194 -17.75 1.38 5.62
N TYR A 195 -17.00 2.49 5.72
CA TYR A 195 -16.24 2.80 6.94
C TYR A 195 -17.16 3.04 8.13
N LYS A 196 -18.25 3.80 7.98
CA LYS A 196 -19.22 4.02 9.07
C LYS A 196 -19.84 2.72 9.57
N GLN A 197 -20.08 1.75 8.69
CA GLN A 197 -20.68 0.48 9.05
C GLN A 197 -19.80 -0.39 9.96
N VAL A 198 -18.47 -0.23 9.95
CA VAL A 198 -17.56 -1.01 10.80
C VAL A 198 -17.25 -0.34 12.13
N VAL A 199 -17.39 0.98 12.20
CA VAL A 199 -17.10 1.77 13.41
C VAL A 199 -18.00 1.32 14.56
N GLY A 200 -17.38 1.06 15.72
CA GLY A 200 -18.08 0.70 16.96
C GLY A 200 -18.64 -0.73 17.00
N LYS A 201 -18.47 -1.54 15.94
CA LYS A 201 -19.00 -2.91 15.87
C LYS A 201 -17.99 -4.01 16.20
N GLY A 202 -16.77 -3.66 16.64
CA GLY A 202 -15.69 -4.61 16.89
C GLY A 202 -15.09 -5.25 15.62
N PHE A 203 -15.55 -4.85 14.43
CA PHE A 203 -14.95 -5.25 13.15
C PHE A 203 -13.93 -4.20 12.68
N TYR A 204 -12.90 -4.64 11.97
CA TYR A 204 -11.90 -3.76 11.37
C TYR A 204 -12.10 -3.65 9.85
N TYR A 205 -11.82 -2.47 9.30
CA TYR A 205 -11.72 -2.30 7.85
C TYR A 205 -10.31 -2.70 7.41
N LYS A 206 -10.21 -3.62 6.45
CA LYS A 206 -8.93 -4.06 5.87
C LYS A 206 -8.76 -3.46 4.47
N TRP A 207 -7.61 -2.85 4.24
CA TRP A 207 -7.20 -2.49 2.89
C TRP A 207 -6.58 -3.69 2.18
N SER A 208 -7.05 -3.99 0.98
CA SER A 208 -6.50 -5.06 0.12
C SER A 208 -5.28 -4.61 -0.69
N SER A 209 -5.13 -3.30 -0.90
CA SER A 209 -4.02 -2.69 -1.65
C SER A 209 -2.91 -2.20 -0.73
N PHE A 210 -1.74 -1.93 -1.31
CA PHE A 210 -0.66 -1.27 -0.59
C PHE A 210 -1.06 0.16 -0.21
N ILE A 211 -0.77 0.54 1.03
CA ILE A 211 -1.17 1.82 1.60
C ILE A 211 0.04 2.72 1.76
N SER A 212 0.15 3.70 0.88
CA SER A 212 1.10 4.81 1.04
C SER A 212 0.64 5.73 2.17
N THR A 213 1.57 6.09 3.04
CA THR A 213 1.38 7.01 4.17
C THR A 213 2.54 8.00 4.23
N SER A 214 2.37 9.11 4.94
CA SER A 214 3.38 10.12 5.17
C SER A 214 3.50 10.44 6.65
N LYS A 215 4.70 10.73 7.13
CA LYS A 215 4.90 11.28 8.48
C LYS A 215 4.44 12.73 8.59
N SER A 216 4.28 13.42 7.46
CA SER A 216 3.82 14.81 7.39
C SER A 216 2.33 14.86 7.08
N CYS A 217 1.55 15.38 8.04
CA CYS A 217 0.12 15.64 7.85
C CYS A 217 -0.15 16.54 6.64
N LYS A 218 0.63 17.61 6.46
CA LYS A 218 0.50 18.53 5.32
C LYS A 218 0.68 17.82 3.98
N VAL A 219 1.66 16.92 3.89
CA VAL A 219 1.88 16.14 2.66
C VAL A 219 0.71 15.21 2.42
N ALA A 220 0.20 14.53 3.44
CA ALA A 220 -0.98 13.67 3.30
C ALA A 220 -2.22 14.46 2.85
N GLU A 221 -2.44 15.66 3.39
CA GLU A 221 -3.54 16.54 3.00
C GLU A 221 -3.46 16.95 1.51
N MET A 222 -2.26 17.07 0.91
CA MET A 222 -2.12 17.36 -0.53
C MET A 222 -2.67 16.23 -1.42
N TYR A 223 -2.66 14.98 -0.94
CA TYR A 223 -3.25 13.83 -1.63
C TYR A 223 -4.70 13.58 -1.20
N GLY A 224 -5.15 14.23 -0.13
CA GLY A 224 -6.48 14.09 0.43
C GLY A 224 -7.44 15.09 -0.18
N SER A 225 -8.55 14.61 -0.72
CA SER A 225 -9.69 15.46 -1.03
C SER A 225 -10.69 15.36 0.11
N ASN A 226 -11.18 14.13 0.32
CA ASN A 226 -12.19 13.62 1.23
C ASN A 226 -11.93 13.42 2.70
N VAL A 227 -10.74 12.90 2.95
CA VAL A 227 -10.52 12.03 4.10
C VAL A 227 -9.05 12.14 4.44
N LEU A 228 -8.78 12.26 5.73
CA LEU A 228 -7.45 12.19 6.31
C LEU A 228 -7.45 11.06 7.35
N TYR A 229 -6.74 9.99 7.08
CA TYR A 229 -6.48 8.94 8.05
C TYR A 229 -5.32 9.37 8.95
N ILE A 230 -5.49 9.18 10.26
CA ILE A 230 -4.44 9.31 11.26
C ILE A 230 -4.19 7.91 11.79
N ILE A 231 -3.02 7.35 11.46
CA ILE A 231 -2.70 5.94 11.69
C ILE A 231 -1.59 5.88 12.73
N LYS A 232 -1.82 5.13 13.80
CA LYS A 232 -0.81 4.82 14.82
C LYS A 232 -0.28 3.42 14.55
N ILE A 233 1.03 3.31 14.26
CA ILE A 233 1.76 2.05 14.03
C ILE A 233 2.63 1.75 15.23
#